data_AF-A0A6L5K279-F1
#
_entry.id   AF-A0A6L5K279-F1
#
_cell.length_a   1.000
_cell.length_b   1.000
_cell.length_c   1.000
_cell.angle_alpha   90.00
_cell.angle_beta   90.00
_cell.angle_gamma   90.00
#
_symmetry.space_group_name_H-M   'P 1'
#
loop_
_entity.id
_entity.type
_entity.pdbx_description
1 polymer ?
#
loop_
_entity_poly.entity_id
_entity_poly.type
_entity_poly.pdbx_seq_one_letter_code
_entity_poly.pdbx_strand_id
1 'polypeptide(L)'
;MQASFPAGVIGSTADNLKAAAGGENYEYTTMYPEFAKTADEEGFPEVASAMRAIAVAEKQHEKRYLALLNNLNTNTVFKRDEVIKWKC
;
A
#
# COMPACT_ATOMS: atom_id res chain seq x y z
N MET A 1 -13.58 3.66 25.75
CA MET A 1 -12.43 2.85 25.30
C MET A 1 -11.79 3.56 24.11
N GLN A 2 -10.60 4.15 24.28
CA GLN A 2 -9.77 4.58 23.16
C GLN A 2 -8.80 3.45 22.85
N ALA A 3 -9.17 2.59 21.90
CA ALA A 3 -8.23 1.66 21.29
C ALA A 3 -7.40 2.44 20.26
N SER A 4 -6.45 3.23 20.73
CA SER A 4 -5.46 3.88 19.86
C SER A 4 -4.32 2.89 19.63
N PHE A 5 -4.39 2.09 18.57
CA PHE A 5 -3.18 1.45 18.05
C PHE A 5 -2.22 2.57 17.62
N PRO A 6 -0.94 2.57 18.02
CA PRO A 6 -0.04 3.66 17.70
C PRO A 6 0.19 3.70 16.18
N ALA A 7 -0.48 4.60 15.48
CA ALA A 7 -0.38 4.79 14.03
C ALA A 7 0.93 5.48 13.58
N GLY A 8 1.91 5.62 14.49
CA GLY A 8 3.08 6.47 14.28
C GLY A 8 2.70 7.96 14.19
N VAL A 9 3.36 8.69 13.31
CA VAL A 9 3.10 10.11 13.07
C VAL A 9 1.99 10.26 12.03
N ILE A 10 0.94 11.02 12.35
CA ILE A 10 -0.10 11.41 11.40
C ILE A 10 0.25 12.80 10.86
N GLY A 11 0.58 12.87 9.56
CA GLY A 11 0.96 14.10 8.86
C GLY A 11 -0.13 14.59 7.90
N SER A 12 0.27 15.38 6.90
CA SER A 12 -0.62 15.75 5.80
C SER A 12 -1.04 14.51 5.00
N THR A 13 -2.13 14.61 4.22
CA THR A 13 -2.53 13.49 3.34
C THR A 13 -1.40 13.06 2.39
N ALA A 14 -0.57 14.00 1.91
CA ALA A 14 0.59 13.68 1.08
C ALA A 14 1.66 12.91 1.85
N ASP A 15 1.98 13.33 3.09
CA ASP A 15 2.93 12.62 3.95
C ASP A 15 2.44 11.21 4.27
N ASN A 16 1.15 11.08 4.59
CA ASN A 16 0.52 9.79 4.92
C ASN A 16 0.52 8.85 3.71
N LEU A 17 0.20 9.34 2.50
CA LEU A 17 0.26 8.52 1.28
C LEU A 17 1.68 8.08 0.95
N LYS A 18 2.67 8.95 1.16
CA LYS A 18 4.09 8.62 0.96
C LYS A 18 4.56 7.57 1.96
N ALA A 19 4.21 7.72 3.24
CA ALA A 19 4.53 6.77 4.29
C ALA A 19 3.86 5.41 4.04
N ALA A 20 2.57 5.40 3.68
CA ALA A 20 1.84 4.19 3.33
C ALA A 20 2.47 3.48 2.14
N ALA A 21 2.75 4.20 1.04
CA ALA A 21 3.43 3.60 -0.12
C ALA A 21 4.79 2.99 0.25
N GLY A 22 5.56 3.63 1.14
CA GLY A 22 6.83 3.09 1.64
C GLY A 22 6.65 1.81 2.46
N GLY A 23 5.60 1.73 3.28
CA GLY A 23 5.23 0.52 4.02
C GLY A 23 4.86 -0.63 3.08
N GLU A 24 3.92 -0.38 2.17
CA GLU A 24 3.49 -1.35 1.15
C GLU A 24 4.68 -1.86 0.33
N ASN A 25 5.60 -0.97 -0.06
CA ASN A 25 6.84 -1.33 -0.77
C ASN A 25 7.67 -2.35 0.01
N TYR A 26 7.94 -2.06 1.29
CA TYR A 26 8.70 -2.97 2.15
C TYR A 26 7.98 -4.32 2.30
N GLU A 27 6.66 -4.29 2.43
CA GLU A 27 5.84 -5.49 2.59
C GLU A 27 5.94 -6.41 1.38
N TYR A 28 5.72 -5.92 0.14
CA TYR A 28 5.74 -6.81 -1.03
C TYR A 28 7.12 -7.12 -1.59
N THR A 29 8.14 -6.29 -1.34
CA THR A 29 9.49 -6.51 -1.88
C THR A 29 10.37 -7.35 -0.96
N THR A 30 10.15 -7.27 0.36
CA THR A 30 11.02 -7.88 1.37
C THR A 30 10.22 -8.75 2.32
N MET A 31 9.31 -8.18 3.12
CA MET A 31 8.72 -8.88 4.27
C MET A 31 7.90 -10.12 3.88
N TYR A 32 6.89 -9.98 3.01
CA TYR A 32 6.06 -11.11 2.60
C TYR A 32 6.80 -12.15 1.75
N PRO A 33 7.70 -11.77 0.82
CA PRO A 33 8.58 -12.75 0.17
C PRO A 33 9.45 -13.55 1.15
N GLU A 34 10.02 -12.91 2.18
CA GLU A 34 10.80 -13.58 3.21
C GLU A 34 9.92 -14.52 4.05
N PHE A 35 8.73 -14.08 4.47
CA PHE A 35 7.78 -14.93 5.20
C PHE A 35 7.32 -16.13 4.37
N ALA A 36 7.07 -15.94 3.07
CA ALA A 36 6.73 -17.04 2.19
C ALA A 36 7.87 -18.07 2.10
N LYS A 37 9.12 -17.60 2.00
CA LYS A 37 10.30 -18.46 1.96
C LYS A 37 10.45 -19.26 3.26
N THR A 38 10.35 -18.61 4.42
CA THR A 38 10.39 -19.29 5.72
C THR A 38 9.26 -20.31 5.85
N ALA A 39 8.04 -19.97 5.41
CA ALA A 39 6.91 -20.90 5.42
C ALA A 39 7.15 -22.13 4.53
N ASP A 40 7.79 -22.00 3.36
CA ASP A 40 8.18 -23.16 2.55
C ASP A 40 9.22 -24.02 3.27
N GLU A 41 10.25 -23.40 3.89
CA GLU A 41 11.32 -24.10 4.62
C GLU A 41 10.79 -24.88 5.82
N GLU A 42 9.75 -24.37 6.48
CA GLU A 42 9.08 -25.02 7.62
C GLU A 42 7.98 -26.00 7.20
N GLY A 43 7.69 -26.14 5.91
CA GLY A 43 6.72 -27.11 5.38
C GLY A 43 5.26 -26.65 5.45
N PHE A 44 5.00 -25.34 5.40
CA PHE A 44 3.67 -24.71 5.38
C PHE A 44 3.30 -24.12 4.00
N PRO A 45 3.01 -24.95 2.98
CA PRO A 45 2.81 -24.49 1.60
C PRO A 45 1.60 -23.56 1.43
N GLU A 46 0.53 -23.77 2.19
CA GLU A 46 -0.67 -22.91 2.14
C GLU A 46 -0.38 -21.51 2.68
N VAL A 47 0.40 -21.42 3.76
CA VAL A 47 0.84 -20.15 4.34
C VAL A 47 1.76 -19.42 3.36
N ALA A 48 2.73 -20.13 2.78
CA ALA A 48 3.62 -19.55 1.79
C ALA A 48 2.87 -19.02 0.56
N SER A 49 1.86 -19.75 0.07
CA SER A 49 0.98 -19.28 -1.01
C SER A 49 0.19 -18.03 -0.60
N ALA A 50 -0.34 -17.99 0.63
CA ALA A 50 -1.06 -16.82 1.13
C ALA A 50 -0.14 -15.59 1.22
N MET A 51 1.06 -15.72 1.78
CA MET A 51 2.04 -14.62 1.88
C MET A 51 2.40 -14.05 0.49
N ARG A 52 2.59 -14.93 -0.51
CA ARG A 52 2.82 -14.49 -1.90
C ARG A 52 1.61 -13.76 -2.49
N ALA A 53 0.40 -14.23 -2.23
CA ALA A 53 -0.82 -13.59 -2.72
C ALA A 53 -1.02 -12.21 -2.06
N ILE A 54 -0.71 -12.08 -0.77
CA ILE A 54 -0.73 -10.81 -0.05
C ILE A 54 0.27 -9.83 -0.67
N ALA A 55 1.51 -10.25 -0.95
CA ALA A 55 2.50 -9.39 -1.63
C ALA A 55 1.98 -8.84 -2.98
N VAL A 56 1.17 -9.60 -3.73
CA VAL A 56 0.55 -9.12 -4.97
C VAL A 56 -0.47 -8.01 -4.70
N ALA A 57 -1.24 -8.10 -3.62
CA ALA A 57 -2.20 -7.07 -3.20
C ALA A 57 -1.47 -5.79 -2.77
N GLU A 58 -0.43 -5.90 -1.95
CA GLU A 58 0.32 -4.74 -1.43
C GLU A 58 1.04 -3.97 -2.55
N LYS A 59 1.50 -4.67 -3.59
CA LYS A 59 1.99 -4.01 -4.81
C LYS A 59 0.93 -3.14 -5.48
N GLN A 60 -0.34 -3.55 -5.49
CA GLN A 60 -1.44 -2.73 -6.02
C GLN A 60 -1.79 -1.57 -5.09
N HIS A 61 -1.68 -1.76 -3.77
CA HIS A 61 -1.87 -0.69 -2.80
C HIS A 61 -0.81 0.41 -2.97
N GLU A 62 0.48 0.06 -3.05
CA GLU A 62 1.56 1.01 -3.33
C GLU A 62 1.27 1.80 -4.61
N LYS A 63 0.96 1.11 -5.71
CA LYS A 63 0.64 1.74 -7.00
C LYS A 63 -0.50 2.75 -6.86
N ARG A 64 -1.56 2.42 -6.11
CA ARG A 64 -2.69 3.32 -5.86
C ARG A 64 -2.27 4.53 -5.03
N TYR A 65 -1.51 4.35 -3.96
CA TYR A 65 -1.06 5.45 -3.11
C TYR A 65 -0.14 6.42 -3.84
N LEU A 66 0.80 5.91 -4.65
CA LEU A 66 1.66 6.74 -5.49
C LEU A 66 0.87 7.52 -6.54
N ALA A 67 -0.15 6.90 -7.16
CA ALA A 67 -1.02 7.60 -8.10
C ALA A 67 -1.84 8.73 -7.44
N LEU A 68 -2.35 8.51 -6.23
CA LEU A 68 -3.05 9.53 -5.45
C LEU A 68 -2.12 10.65 -4.99
N LEU A 69 -0.92 10.30 -4.51
CA LEU A 69 0.12 11.27 -4.15
C LEU A 69 0.51 12.14 -5.34
N ASN A 70 0.67 11.54 -6.52
CA ASN A 70 0.93 12.28 -7.74
C ASN A 70 -0.21 13.27 -8.05
N ASN A 71 -1.47 12.84 -7.96
CA ASN A 71 -2.62 13.74 -8.17
C ASN A 71 -2.63 14.94 -7.22
N LEU A 72 -2.20 14.76 -5.96
CA LEU A 72 -2.04 15.87 -5.01
C LEU A 72 -0.92 16.82 -5.45
N ASN A 73 0.26 16.28 -5.77
CA ASN A 73 1.42 17.07 -6.18
C ASN A 73 1.18 17.88 -7.46
N THR A 74 0.39 17.33 -8.38
CA THR A 74 0.04 17.99 -9.65
C THR A 74 -1.26 18.79 -9.59
N ASN A 75 -1.93 18.86 -8.43
CA ASN A 75 -3.24 19.51 -8.26
C ASN A 75 -4.32 18.99 -9.24
N THR A 76 -4.30 17.69 -9.55
CA THR A 76 -5.23 17.02 -10.48
C THR A 76 -6.22 16.08 -9.77
N VAL A 77 -6.39 16.22 -8.44
CA VAL A 77 -7.40 15.45 -7.69
C VAL A 77 -8.80 15.74 -8.21
N PHE A 78 -9.12 17.02 -8.46
CA PHE A 78 -10.44 17.50 -8.90
C PHE A 78 -10.37 18.27 -10.23
N LYS A 79 -9.30 18.08 -11.00
CA LYS A 79 -9.08 18.71 -12.31
C LYS A 79 -8.49 17.68 -13.26
N ARG A 80 -8.96 17.67 -14.51
CA ARG A 80 -8.40 16.89 -15.63
C ARG A 80 -8.29 17.78 -16.86
N ASP A 81 -7.39 17.43 -17.76
CA ASP A 81 -7.16 18.17 -19.01
C ASP A 81 -8.27 17.93 -20.02
N GLU A 82 -8.91 16.76 -19.95
CA GLU A 82 -10.05 16.39 -20.78
C GLU A 82 -11.36 16.40 -19.97
N VAL A 83 -12.49 16.52 -20.69
CA VAL A 83 -13.82 16.45 -20.09
C VAL A 83 -14.09 15.01 -19.66
N ILE A 84 -14.29 14.82 -18.34
CA ILE A 84 -14.62 13.53 -17.75
C ILE A 84 -15.90 13.60 -16.92
N LYS A 85 -16.50 12.44 -16.66
CA LYS A 85 -17.65 12.32 -15.75
C LYS A 85 -17.15 12.15 -14.32
N TRP A 86 -17.60 13.03 -13.43
CA TRP A 86 -17.39 12.89 -12.00
C TRP A 86 -18.63 12.30 -11.36
N LYS A 87 -18.44 11.46 -10.35
CA LYS A 87 -19.50 10.95 -9.49
C LYS A 87 -19.37 11.64 -8.14
N CYS A 88 -20.43 12.33 -7.72
CA CYS A 88 -20.56 12.83 -6.35
C CYS A 88 -20.69 11.68 -5.36
#